data_AF-A0A1F8GHW2-F1
#
_entry.id   AF-A0A1F8GHW2-F1
#
_cell.length_a   1.000
_cell.length_b   1.000
_cell.length_c   1.000
_cell.angle_alpha   90.00
_cell.angle_beta   90.00
_cell.angle_gamma   90.00
#
_symmetry.space_group_name_H-M   'P 1'
#
loop_
_entity.id
_entity.type
_entity.pdbx_description
1 polymer ?
#
loop_
_entity_poly.entity_id
_entity_poly.type
_entity_poly.pdbx_seq_one_letter_code
_entity_poly.pdbx_strand_id
1 'polypeptide(L)'
;MTEKTAVQQGFFWHVHHTIFLEWCYDYEERAQYIRTNKPQNEQEIRLRLFKPVQGRLPEAVVKARQVYDEARPAFDKAYQAYNEAYQVYGKANQAYIEAYQAYDKALIDNTAKIEALHANECPNCPWNGHTIFPNS
;
A
#
# COMPACT_ATOMS: atom_id res chain seq x y z
N MET A 1 19.06 30.71 10.36
CA MET A 1 18.39 29.48 10.84
C MET A 1 17.08 29.92 11.46
N THR A 2 15.96 29.67 10.78
CA THR A 2 14.63 29.96 11.32
C THR A 2 14.34 28.96 12.44
N GLU A 3 14.08 29.46 13.65
CA GLU A 3 13.57 28.64 14.74
C GLU A 3 12.34 27.88 14.25
N LYS A 4 12.38 26.54 14.30
CA LYS A 4 11.18 25.71 14.15
C LYS A 4 10.29 26.06 15.33
N THR A 5 9.25 26.83 15.08
CA THR A 5 8.16 27.06 16.04
C THR A 5 7.65 25.68 16.48
N ALA A 6 7.46 25.48 17.78
CA ALA A 6 6.98 24.20 18.29
C ALA A 6 5.63 23.86 17.65
N VAL A 7 5.54 22.69 17.02
CA VAL A 7 4.29 22.23 16.40
C VAL A 7 3.26 22.00 17.50
N GLN A 8 2.10 22.65 17.38
CA GLN A 8 1.00 22.42 18.29
C GLN A 8 0.32 21.09 17.94
N GLN A 9 0.40 20.14 18.87
CA GLN A 9 -0.16 18.80 18.75
C GLN A 9 -0.89 18.40 20.05
N GLY A 10 -1.76 17.40 19.96
CA GLY A 10 -2.52 16.88 21.11
C GLY A 10 -3.93 16.49 20.73
N PHE A 11 -4.81 16.38 21.72
CA PHE A 11 -6.23 16.15 21.46
C PHE A 11 -6.95 17.43 21.03
N PHE A 12 -7.73 17.31 19.96
CA PHE A 12 -8.53 18.39 19.41
C PHE A 12 -9.95 17.89 19.16
N TRP A 13 -10.91 18.80 19.27
CA TRP A 13 -12.27 18.59 18.80
C TRP A 13 -12.28 18.66 17.28
N HIS A 14 -12.98 17.74 16.62
CA HIS A 14 -13.30 17.84 15.19
C HIS A 14 -12.11 18.06 14.23
N VAL A 15 -10.96 17.42 14.49
CA VAL A 15 -9.84 17.36 13.51
C VAL A 15 -10.38 16.90 12.16
N HIS A 16 -11.16 15.81 12.15
CA HIS A 16 -12.07 15.43 11.09
C HIS A 16 -13.52 15.71 11.49
N HIS A 17 -14.31 16.31 10.59
CA HIS A 17 -15.73 16.68 10.86
C HIS A 17 -16.66 15.55 11.28
N THR A 18 -16.29 14.30 11.04
CA THR A 18 -17.06 13.10 11.42
C THR A 18 -16.56 12.46 12.72
N ILE A 19 -15.52 13.04 13.33
CA ILE A 19 -14.87 12.52 14.53
C ILE A 19 -14.97 13.58 15.63
N PHE A 20 -15.49 13.20 16.79
CA PHE A 20 -15.71 14.12 17.90
C PHE A 20 -14.39 14.55 18.55
N LEU A 21 -13.52 13.59 18.84
CA LEU A 21 -12.24 13.77 19.52
C LEU A 21 -11.16 12.97 18.80
N GLU A 22 -10.05 13.62 18.45
CA GLU A 22 -8.96 12.99 17.72
C GLU A 22 -7.62 13.64 18.10
N TRP A 23 -6.53 12.88 17.96
CA TRP A 23 -5.20 13.45 18.08
C TRP A 23 -4.80 14.19 16.81
N CYS A 24 -4.42 15.45 16.94
CA CYS A 24 -3.83 16.25 15.89
C CYS A 24 -2.31 16.27 16.05
N TYR A 25 -1.57 15.91 14.99
CA TYR A 25 -0.11 15.92 14.97
C TYR A 25 0.48 17.28 14.60
N ASP A 26 -0.25 18.06 13.81
CA ASP A 26 0.13 19.40 13.41
C ASP A 26 -1.12 20.24 13.18
N TYR A 27 -1.39 21.16 14.11
CA TYR A 27 -2.53 22.05 14.04
C TYR A 27 -2.50 22.96 12.80
N GLU A 28 -1.35 23.55 12.49
CA GLU A 28 -1.24 24.54 11.41
C GLU A 28 -1.35 23.86 10.05
N GLU A 29 -0.69 22.72 9.87
CA GLU A 29 -0.85 21.91 8.65
C GLU A 29 -2.31 21.51 8.45
N ARG A 30 -3.00 21.06 9.51
CA ARG A 30 -4.41 20.68 9.41
C ARG A 30 -5.31 21.87 9.11
N ALA A 31 -5.10 23.00 9.78
CA ALA A 31 -5.86 24.22 9.53
C ALA A 31 -5.65 24.70 8.09
N GLN A 32 -4.42 24.65 7.59
CA GLN A 32 -4.09 24.99 6.21
C GLN A 32 -4.77 24.03 5.23
N TYR A 33 -4.73 22.73 5.49
CA TYR A 33 -5.41 21.74 4.67
C TYR A 33 -6.93 22.00 4.59
N ILE A 34 -7.56 22.42 5.70
CA ILE A 34 -8.99 22.80 5.69
C ILE A 34 -9.21 23.99 4.75
N ARG A 35 -8.38 25.03 4.81
CA ARG A 35 -8.50 26.23 3.96
C ARG A 35 -8.31 25.93 2.46
N THR A 36 -7.43 24.99 2.12
CA THR A 36 -7.03 24.76 0.72
C THR A 36 -7.73 23.59 0.06
N ASN A 37 -8.19 22.58 0.81
CA ASN A 37 -8.68 21.33 0.24
C ASN A 37 -10.14 21.01 0.56
N LYS A 38 -10.77 21.67 1.53
CA LYS A 38 -12.16 21.38 1.91
C LYS A 38 -13.16 22.26 1.14
N PRO A 39 -14.40 21.78 0.91
CA PRO A 39 -15.44 22.57 0.26
C PRO A 39 -15.61 23.92 0.95
N GLN A 40 -15.67 25.01 0.16
CA GLN A 40 -15.64 26.38 0.68
C GLN A 40 -16.74 26.65 1.70
N ASN A 41 -17.94 26.11 1.48
CA ASN A 41 -19.09 26.22 2.38
C ASN A 41 -18.93 25.48 3.72
N GLU A 42 -17.90 24.64 3.87
CA GLU A 42 -17.63 23.91 5.11
C GLU A 42 -16.44 24.48 5.89
N GLN A 43 -15.58 25.28 5.26
CA GLN A 43 -14.30 25.69 5.84
C GLN A 43 -14.50 26.49 7.14
N GLU A 44 -15.45 27.44 7.14
CA GLU A 44 -15.73 28.28 8.31
C GLU A 44 -16.11 27.44 9.52
N ILE A 45 -17.09 26.54 9.38
CA ILE A 45 -17.54 25.71 10.49
C ILE A 45 -16.47 24.71 10.93
N ARG A 46 -15.71 24.13 10.00
CA ARG A 46 -14.60 23.22 10.32
C ARG A 46 -13.52 23.93 11.13
N LEU A 47 -13.06 25.09 10.69
CA LEU A 47 -12.04 25.87 11.42
C LEU A 47 -12.57 26.37 12.77
N ARG A 48 -13.84 26.79 12.83
CA ARG A 48 -14.46 27.26 14.08
C ARG A 48 -14.59 26.15 15.13
N LEU A 49 -14.81 24.90 14.71
CA LEU A 49 -14.96 23.74 15.61
C LEU A 49 -13.66 22.98 15.86
N PHE A 50 -12.67 23.10 14.97
CA PHE A 50 -11.34 22.52 15.13
C PHE A 50 -10.56 23.28 16.21
N LYS A 51 -10.66 22.82 17.46
CA LYS A 51 -10.10 23.49 18.64
C LYS A 51 -9.36 22.51 19.55
N PRO A 52 -8.28 22.94 20.23
CA PRO A 52 -7.60 22.10 21.19
C PRO A 52 -8.53 21.79 22.37
N VAL A 53 -8.40 20.58 22.92
CA VAL A 53 -9.04 20.24 24.20
C VAL A 53 -8.36 21.04 25.31
N GLN A 54 -9.12 21.90 25.99
CA GLN A 54 -8.61 22.72 27.11
C GLN A 54 -8.81 22.05 28.48
N GLY A 55 -9.78 21.15 28.59
CA GLY A 55 -10.12 20.45 29.84
C GLY A 55 -9.31 19.16 30.04
N ARG A 56 -9.52 18.54 31.21
CA ARG A 56 -8.96 17.22 31.50
C ARG A 56 -9.82 16.12 30.86
N LEU A 57 -9.23 15.34 29.99
CA LEU A 57 -9.86 14.12 29.45
C LEU A 57 -9.86 12.99 30.49
N PRO A 58 -10.76 12.00 30.36
CA PRO A 58 -10.71 10.79 31.18
C PRO A 58 -9.33 10.11 31.11
N GLU A 59 -8.81 9.66 32.25
CA GLU A 59 -7.46 9.07 32.33
C GLU A 59 -7.29 7.86 31.41
N ALA A 60 -8.34 7.06 31.25
CA ALA A 60 -8.33 5.91 30.35
C ALA A 60 -8.04 6.30 28.89
N VAL A 61 -8.56 7.45 28.43
CA VAL A 61 -8.32 7.95 27.06
C VAL A 61 -6.87 8.38 26.91
N VAL A 62 -6.33 9.10 27.89
CA VAL A 62 -4.93 9.55 27.88
C VAL A 62 -3.97 8.35 27.89
N LYS A 63 -4.23 7.34 28.74
CA LYS A 63 -3.44 6.11 28.81
C LYS A 63 -3.50 5.31 27.51
N ALA A 64 -4.70 5.16 26.91
CA ALA A 64 -4.85 4.47 25.64
C ALA A 64 -4.02 5.15 24.52
N ARG A 65 -3.96 6.48 24.53
CA ARG A 65 -3.13 7.22 23.58
C ARG A 65 -1.62 7.04 23.81
N GLN A 66 -1.18 7.00 25.07
CA GLN A 66 0.22 6.71 25.39
C GLN A 66 0.64 5.33 24.88
N VAL A 67 -0.18 4.30 25.14
CA VAL A 67 0.08 2.95 24.63
C VAL A 67 0.11 2.92 23.10
N TYR A 68 -0.80 3.64 22.44
CA TYR A 68 -0.77 3.79 20.99
C TYR A 68 0.54 4.43 20.49
N ASP A 69 1.00 5.49 21.15
CA ASP A 69 2.24 6.18 20.79
C ASP A 69 3.48 5.32 21.01
N GLU A 70 3.49 4.49 22.05
CA GLU A 70 4.55 3.53 22.30
C GLU A 70 4.59 2.41 21.25
N ALA A 71 3.42 1.96 20.78
CA ALA A 71 3.31 0.90 19.77
C ALA A 71 3.60 1.38 18.34
N ARG A 72 3.35 2.66 18.05
CA ARG A 72 3.43 3.23 16.70
C ARG A 72 4.81 3.06 16.04
N PRO A 73 5.96 3.34 16.68
CA PRO A 73 7.27 3.18 16.03
C PRO A 73 7.55 1.74 15.57
N ALA A 74 7.11 0.74 16.35
CA ALA A 74 7.27 -0.66 15.97
C ALA A 74 6.41 -1.01 14.75
N PHE A 75 5.17 -0.52 14.71
CA PHE A 75 4.30 -0.64 13.55
C PHE A 75 4.89 0.04 12.31
N ASP A 76 5.34 1.29 12.42
CA ASP A 76 5.91 2.05 11.29
C ASP A 76 7.14 1.33 10.70
N LYS A 77 8.01 0.78 11.56
CA LYS A 77 9.16 -0.03 11.12
C LYS A 77 8.75 -1.31 10.41
N ALA A 78 7.75 -2.03 10.93
CA ALA A 78 7.24 -3.24 10.29
C ALA A 78 6.60 -2.94 8.94
N TYR A 79 5.85 -1.84 8.84
CA TYR A 79 5.22 -1.40 7.60
C TYR A 79 6.26 -0.99 6.54
N GLN A 80 7.33 -0.31 6.95
CA GLN A 80 8.44 0.00 6.05
C GLN A 80 9.09 -1.27 5.49
N ALA A 81 9.41 -2.24 6.35
CA ALA A 81 10.01 -3.51 5.93
C ALA A 81 9.09 -4.29 4.97
N TYR A 82 7.78 -4.28 5.22
CA TYR A 82 6.79 -4.86 4.32
C TYR A 82 6.82 -4.21 2.93
N ASN A 83 6.85 -2.87 2.86
CA ASN A 83 6.89 -2.15 1.58
C ASN A 83 8.17 -2.44 0.79
N GLU A 84 9.31 -2.51 1.47
CA GLU A 84 10.59 -2.88 0.84
C GLU A 84 10.53 -4.31 0.28
N ALA A 85 10.00 -5.27 1.05
CA ALA A 85 9.81 -6.65 0.59
C ALA A 85 8.85 -6.73 -0.61
N TYR A 86 7.77 -5.96 -0.60
CA TYR A 86 6.80 -5.91 -1.69
C TYR A 86 7.42 -5.37 -2.99
N GLN A 87 8.31 -4.38 -2.89
CA GLN A 87 9.05 -3.88 -4.05
C GLN A 87 10.01 -4.93 -4.63
N VAL A 88 10.72 -5.68 -3.77
CA VAL A 88 11.60 -6.77 -4.21
C VAL A 88 10.78 -7.87 -4.90
N TYR A 89 9.64 -8.25 -4.32
CA TYR A 89 8.71 -9.20 -4.93
C TYR A 89 8.25 -8.73 -6.32
N GLY A 90 7.86 -7.46 -6.46
CA GLY A 90 7.45 -6.90 -7.75
C GLY A 90 8.53 -7.02 -8.83
N LYS A 91 9.80 -6.74 -8.48
CA LYS A 91 10.94 -6.91 -9.39
C LYS A 91 11.19 -8.37 -9.76
N ALA A 92 11.14 -9.28 -8.78
CA ALA A 92 11.32 -10.71 -9.02
C ALA A 92 10.21 -11.28 -9.91
N ASN A 93 8.96 -10.86 -9.69
CA ASN A 93 7.83 -11.25 -10.52
C ASN A 93 7.96 -10.72 -11.96
N GLN A 94 8.44 -9.49 -12.13
CA GLN A 94 8.70 -8.94 -13.46
C GLN A 94 9.78 -9.76 -14.20
N ALA A 95 10.90 -10.06 -13.54
CA ALA A 95 11.95 -10.90 -14.12
C ALA A 95 11.46 -12.31 -14.47
N TYR A 96 10.60 -12.90 -13.63
CA TYR A 96 9.96 -14.18 -13.91
C TYR A 96 9.08 -14.12 -15.16
N ILE A 97 8.25 -13.08 -15.29
CA ILE A 97 7.39 -12.89 -16.48
C ILE A 97 8.24 -12.77 -17.75
N GLU A 98 9.32 -11.98 -17.71
CA GLU A 98 10.23 -11.81 -18.85
C GLU A 98 10.92 -13.13 -19.24
N ALA A 99 11.39 -13.89 -18.26
CA ALA A 99 12.00 -15.20 -18.49
C ALA A 99 10.99 -16.19 -19.09
N TYR A 100 9.76 -16.19 -18.58
CA TYR A 100 8.67 -17.04 -19.09
C TYR A 100 8.32 -16.68 -20.54
N GLN A 101 8.20 -15.39 -20.85
CA GLN A 101 7.95 -14.91 -22.22
C GLN A 101 9.09 -15.27 -23.18
N ALA A 102 10.34 -15.15 -22.73
CA ALA A 102 11.50 -15.55 -23.52
C ALA A 102 11.51 -17.06 -23.80
N TYR A 103 11.16 -17.88 -22.80
CA TYR A 103 11.02 -19.33 -22.95
C TYR A 103 9.92 -19.71 -23.94
N ASP A 104 8.72 -19.15 -23.79
CA ASP A 104 7.59 -19.39 -24.70
C ASP A 104 7.96 -18.98 -26.13
N LYS A 105 8.61 -17.82 -26.29
CA LYS A 105 9.11 -17.40 -27.60
C LYS A 105 10.14 -18.37 -28.17
N ALA A 106 11.07 -18.87 -27.36
CA ALA A 106 12.07 -19.83 -27.81
C ALA A 106 11.43 -21.16 -28.25
N LEU A 107 10.39 -21.63 -27.56
CA LEU A 107 9.61 -22.80 -27.98
C LEU A 107 8.96 -22.55 -29.34
N ILE A 108 8.24 -21.44 -29.49
CA ILE A 108 7.54 -21.07 -30.74
C ILE A 108 8.52 -20.94 -31.91
N ASP A 109 9.61 -20.21 -31.73
CA ASP A 109 10.61 -19.97 -32.77
C ASP A 109 11.34 -21.26 -33.20
N ASN A 110 11.33 -22.31 -32.36
CA ASN A 110 11.99 -23.59 -32.62
C ASN A 110 11.02 -24.76 -32.80
N THR A 111 9.71 -24.52 -32.89
CA THR A 111 8.68 -25.57 -33.00
C THR A 111 9.02 -26.61 -34.07
N ALA A 112 9.39 -26.18 -35.28
CA ALA A 112 9.72 -27.11 -36.37
C ALA A 112 10.89 -28.05 -36.05
N LYS A 113 11.90 -27.58 -35.32
CA LYS A 113 13.04 -28.42 -34.89
C LYS A 113 12.62 -29.39 -33.79
N ILE A 114 11.78 -28.93 -32.86
CA ILE A 114 11.24 -29.74 -31.78
C ILE A 114 10.34 -30.85 -32.35
N GLU A 115 9.46 -30.53 -33.31
CA GLU A 115 8.62 -31.49 -34.02
C GLU A 115 9.45 -32.52 -34.78
N ALA A 116 10.51 -32.10 -35.47
CA ALA A 116 11.41 -33.00 -36.16
C ALA A 116 12.14 -33.95 -35.18
N LEU A 117 12.59 -33.43 -34.03
CA LEU A 117 13.20 -34.25 -32.98
C LEU A 117 12.20 -35.26 -32.41
N HIS A 118 11.00 -34.81 -32.07
CA HIS A 118 9.93 -35.66 -31.54
C HIS A 118 9.55 -36.78 -32.52
N ALA A 119 9.47 -36.49 -33.82
CA ALA A 119 9.20 -37.50 -34.83
C ALA A 119 10.28 -38.61 -34.87
N ASN A 120 11.54 -38.25 -34.60
CA ASN A 120 12.65 -39.20 -34.54
C ASN A 120 12.66 -40.01 -33.23
N GLU A 121 12.42 -39.36 -32.10
CA GLU A 121 12.52 -39.97 -30.76
C GLU A 121 11.24 -40.72 -30.34
N CYS A 122 10.08 -40.35 -30.87
CA CYS A 122 8.78 -40.90 -30.51
C CYS A 122 8.00 -41.42 -31.74
N PRO A 123 8.47 -42.50 -32.39
CA PRO A 123 7.76 -43.10 -33.51
C PRO A 123 6.39 -43.63 -33.08
N ASN A 124 5.36 -43.42 -33.91
CA ASN A 124 3.95 -43.77 -33.66
C ASN A 124 3.26 -42.96 -32.53
N CYS A 125 3.76 -41.76 -32.20
CA CYS A 125 3.10 -40.91 -31.21
C CYS A 125 1.66 -40.52 -31.64
N PRO A 126 0.64 -40.72 -30.78
CA PRO A 126 -0.76 -40.38 -31.09
C PRO A 126 -1.10 -38.90 -30.85
N TRP A 127 -0.11 -38.05 -30.53
CA TRP A 127 -0.32 -36.61 -30.31
C TRP A 127 -0.94 -35.93 -31.53
N ASN A 128 -2.08 -35.25 -31.33
CA ASN A 128 -2.81 -34.57 -32.40
C ASN A 128 -2.73 -33.03 -32.35
N GLY A 129 -1.77 -32.48 -31.58
CA GLY A 129 -1.68 -31.04 -31.32
C GLY A 129 -2.51 -30.55 -30.13
N HIS A 130 -3.36 -31.40 -29.55
CA HIS A 130 -4.18 -31.07 -28.38
C HIS A 130 -4.06 -32.11 -27.25
N THR A 131 -4.04 -33.40 -27.58
CA THR A 131 -3.98 -34.51 -26.62
C THR A 131 -3.20 -35.70 -27.20
N ILE A 132 -2.65 -36.53 -26.30
CA ILE A 132 -2.06 -37.84 -26.64
C ILE A 132 -3.09 -38.98 -26.56
N PHE A 133 -4.32 -38.69 -26.14
CA PHE A 133 -5.37 -39.69 -25.99
C PHE A 133 -6.29 -39.64 -27.24
N PRO A 134 -6.15 -40.56 -28.20
CA PRO A 134 -6.84 -40.45 -29.49
C PRO A 134 -8.36 -40.66 -29.41
N ASN A 135 -8.88 -41.12 -28.27
CA ASN A 135 -10.30 -41.44 -28.05
C ASN A 135 -10.94 -40.63 -26.91
N SER A 136 -10.27 -39.57 -26.43
CA SER A 136 -10.77 -38.71 -25.33
C SER A 136 -11.55 -37.52 -25.82
#